data_AF-A0A0P9CQW3-F1
#
_entry.id   AF-A0A0P9CQW3-F1
#
_cell.length_a   1.000
_cell.length_b   1.000
_cell.length_c   1.000
_cell.angle_alpha   90.00
_cell.angle_beta   90.00
_cell.angle_gamma   90.00
#
_symmetry.space_group_name_H-M   'P 1'
#
loop_
_entity.id
_entity.type
_entity.pdbx_description
1 polymer ?
#
loop_
_entity_poly.entity_id
_entity_poly.type
_entity_poly.pdbx_seq_one_letter_code
_entity_poly.pdbx_strand_id
1 'polypeptide(L)'
;LVTCRVRDYQHPQRKVPGFAEETLAPFNDEQIAQFVKAWYAELIATRRQPLGTPDQLIDSIRERPALAELAPQPLLLTMMAIIHAGKNTLAAARALLYDECIRLLLLRWRKEPGQPDVLDALKLPQFGADDLMKMMAQLGFLAHDKQPADADDRRSEGADLSREDVWQVLEQTFVRYVGRDEKRLHALIGTVLHGLAGRNGLLVKRNSEPEQYTFPHRTFQEFLAGDHIRRNAEYLKLALDRAPLAHWQEVLVLMVGYQARTGARLAAELDLIRNLLARSPAEQVLAGERASRLR
;
A
#
# COMPACT_ATOMS: atom_id res chain seq x y z
N LEU A 1 -13.57 -21.88 15.73
CA LEU A 1 -13.57 -20.84 14.69
C LEU A 1 -12.21 -20.85 14.01
N VAL A 2 -12.17 -21.11 12.70
CA VAL A 2 -10.94 -21.00 11.89
C VAL A 2 -11.12 -19.76 11.03
N THR A 3 -10.13 -18.86 10.99
CA THR A 3 -10.13 -17.72 10.09
C THR A 3 -9.08 -17.94 9.01
N CYS A 4 -9.41 -17.56 7.79
CA CYS A 4 -8.52 -17.66 6.64
C CYS A 4 -8.81 -16.51 5.68
N ARG A 5 -7.92 -16.31 4.71
CA ARG A 5 -8.22 -15.43 3.58
C ARG A 5 -9.17 -16.16 2.63
N VAL A 6 -10.05 -15.41 1.98
CA VAL A 6 -11.02 -15.98 1.01
C VAL A 6 -10.28 -16.81 -0.05
N ARG A 7 -9.16 -16.30 -0.59
CA ARG A 7 -8.33 -17.00 -1.59
C ARG A 7 -7.74 -18.32 -1.08
N ASP A 8 -7.22 -18.33 0.15
CA ASP A 8 -6.64 -19.54 0.73
C ASP A 8 -7.68 -20.66 0.79
N TYR A 9 -8.94 -20.33 1.11
CA TYR A 9 -10.02 -21.30 1.23
C TYR A 9 -10.70 -21.66 -0.10
N GLN A 10 -10.51 -20.87 -1.15
CA GLN A 10 -10.96 -21.19 -2.51
C GLN A 10 -10.11 -22.30 -3.16
N HIS A 11 -8.87 -22.50 -2.70
CA HIS A 11 -8.04 -23.61 -3.18
C HIS A 11 -8.55 -24.95 -2.62
N PRO A 12 -8.93 -25.94 -3.47
CA PRO A 12 -9.54 -27.19 -3.00
C PRO A 12 -8.68 -27.96 -2.00
N GLN A 13 -7.35 -27.90 -2.14
CA GLN A 13 -6.39 -28.58 -1.27
C GLN A 13 -6.22 -27.92 0.11
N ARG A 14 -6.71 -26.68 0.29
CA ARG A 14 -6.62 -25.91 1.55
C ARG A 14 -7.95 -25.85 2.29
N LYS A 15 -9.02 -26.41 1.71
CA LYS A 15 -10.32 -26.52 2.39
C LYS A 15 -10.20 -27.46 3.59
N VAL A 16 -10.77 -27.03 4.71
CA VAL A 16 -10.82 -27.82 5.94
C VAL A 16 -12.25 -28.37 6.09
N PRO A 17 -12.46 -29.69 6.02
CA PRO A 17 -13.80 -30.27 6.09
C PRO A 17 -14.43 -30.07 7.48
N GLY A 18 -15.76 -30.07 7.53
CA GLY A 18 -16.52 -30.02 8.79
C GLY A 18 -16.78 -28.62 9.37
N PHE A 19 -16.53 -27.55 8.61
CA PHE A 19 -16.83 -26.17 9.00
C PHE A 19 -17.90 -25.54 8.09
N ALA A 20 -18.75 -24.69 8.65
CA ALA A 20 -19.59 -23.79 7.86
C ALA A 20 -18.74 -22.64 7.30
N GLU A 21 -18.91 -22.33 6.02
CA GLU A 21 -18.16 -21.28 5.31
C GLU A 21 -18.93 -19.96 5.38
N GLU A 22 -18.35 -18.95 6.03
CA GLU A 22 -18.91 -17.60 6.10
C GLU A 22 -17.85 -16.58 5.68
N THR A 23 -18.25 -15.54 4.93
CA THR A 23 -17.36 -14.46 4.50
C THR A 23 -17.66 -13.20 5.28
N LEU A 24 -16.63 -12.58 5.87
CA LEU A 24 -16.78 -11.29 6.53
C LEU A 24 -17.21 -10.23 5.52
N ALA A 25 -18.40 -9.67 5.73
CA ALA A 25 -18.89 -8.56 4.92
C ALA A 25 -18.08 -7.27 5.18
N PRO A 26 -17.94 -6.39 4.17
CA PRO A 26 -17.47 -5.02 4.39
C PRO A 26 -18.36 -4.30 5.41
N PHE A 27 -17.82 -3.27 6.08
CA PHE A 27 -18.65 -2.44 6.94
C PHE A 27 -19.67 -1.64 6.13
N ASN A 28 -20.90 -1.59 6.63
CA ASN A 28 -21.91 -0.65 6.17
C ASN A 28 -21.75 0.73 6.86
N ASP A 29 -22.51 1.73 6.41
CA ASP A 29 -22.41 3.11 6.92
C ASP A 29 -22.65 3.23 8.43
N GLU A 30 -23.55 2.41 8.99
CA GLU A 30 -23.83 2.37 10.42
C GLU A 30 -22.65 1.81 11.21
N GLN A 31 -22.07 0.70 10.74
CA GLN A 31 -20.88 0.08 11.32
C GLN A 31 -19.66 0.98 11.21
N ILE A 32 -19.50 1.72 10.10
CA ILE A 32 -18.44 2.72 9.93
C ILE A 32 -18.58 3.81 10.99
N ALA A 33 -19.78 4.38 11.15
CA ALA A 33 -20.03 5.42 12.15
C ALA A 33 -19.82 4.92 13.58
N GLN A 34 -20.29 3.70 13.89
CA GLN A 34 -20.09 3.07 15.20
C GLN A 34 -18.61 2.82 15.48
N PHE A 35 -17.87 2.29 14.51
CA PHE A 35 -16.44 2.05 14.62
C PHE A 35 -15.68 3.34 14.92
N VAL A 36 -15.94 4.40 14.15
CA VAL A 36 -15.27 5.70 14.34
C VAL A 36 -15.54 6.26 15.73
N LYS A 37 -16.81 6.26 16.17
CA LYS A 37 -17.18 6.74 17.51
C LYS A 37 -16.50 5.95 18.62
N ALA A 38 -16.52 4.62 18.54
CA ALA A 38 -15.88 3.76 19.52
C ALA A 38 -14.35 3.98 19.55
N TRP A 39 -13.71 4.06 18.39
CA TRP A 39 -12.27 4.27 18.29
C TRP A 39 -11.82 5.61 18.91
N TYR A 40 -12.57 6.69 18.66
CA TYR A 40 -12.30 8.00 19.27
C TYR A 40 -12.53 8.01 20.78
N ALA A 41 -13.58 7.32 21.26
CA ALA A 41 -13.84 7.20 22.69
C ALA A 41 -12.66 6.51 23.41
N GLU A 42 -12.15 5.41 22.86
CA GLU A 42 -10.97 4.70 23.39
C GLU A 42 -9.71 5.58 23.34
N LEU A 43 -9.50 6.30 22.24
CA LEU A 43 -8.36 7.23 22.14
C LEU A 43 -8.39 8.27 23.27
N ILE A 44 -9.55 8.87 23.53
CA ILE A 44 -9.72 9.86 24.61
C ILE A 44 -9.55 9.22 26.00
N ALA A 45 -10.07 8.01 26.21
CA ALA A 45 -9.90 7.26 27.45
C ALA A 45 -8.42 7.00 27.79
N THR A 46 -7.56 6.83 26.78
CA THR A 46 -6.10 6.73 26.95
C THR A 46 -5.38 8.08 27.20
N ARG A 47 -6.12 9.15 27.52
CA ARG A 47 -5.65 10.53 27.74
C ARG A 47 -4.93 11.15 26.54
N ARG A 48 -5.18 10.66 25.32
CA ARG A 48 -4.71 11.29 24.09
C ARG A 48 -5.76 12.30 23.63
N GLN A 49 -5.33 13.49 23.23
CA GLN A 49 -6.23 14.51 22.69
C GLN A 49 -6.18 14.48 21.16
N PRO A 50 -7.25 14.03 20.48
CA PRO A 50 -7.32 14.12 19.03
C PRO A 50 -7.48 15.58 18.60
N LEU A 51 -6.92 15.93 17.44
CA LEU A 51 -7.09 17.25 16.84
C LEU A 51 -8.44 17.41 16.13
N GLY A 52 -9.13 16.30 15.84
CA GLY A 52 -10.44 16.27 15.18
C GLY A 52 -11.49 15.50 15.98
N THR A 53 -12.75 15.57 15.56
CA THR A 53 -13.86 14.84 16.18
C THR A 53 -14.27 13.61 15.36
N PRO A 54 -14.92 12.61 15.99
CA PRO A 54 -15.48 11.47 15.24
C PRO A 54 -16.52 11.90 14.21
N ASP A 55 -17.37 12.90 14.52
CA ASP A 55 -18.39 13.38 13.59
C ASP A 55 -17.76 14.04 12.35
N GLN A 56 -16.71 14.84 12.52
CA GLN A 56 -15.95 15.42 11.40
C GLN A 56 -15.37 14.36 10.46
N LEU A 57 -14.91 13.22 11.00
CA LEU A 57 -14.44 12.10 10.20
C LEU A 57 -15.59 11.39 9.47
N ILE A 58 -16.70 11.16 10.16
CA ILE A 58 -17.88 10.51 9.57
C ILE A 58 -18.42 11.36 8.41
N ASP A 59 -18.58 12.67 8.62
CA ASP A 59 -19.05 13.60 7.60
C ASP A 59 -18.05 13.66 6.43
N SER A 60 -16.76 13.73 6.74
CA SER A 60 -15.68 13.64 5.74
C SER A 60 -15.77 12.40 4.86
N ILE A 61 -16.08 11.23 5.43
CA ILE A 61 -16.22 9.98 4.69
C ILE A 61 -17.47 10.02 3.80
N ARG A 62 -18.59 10.51 4.32
CA ARG A 62 -19.87 10.61 3.59
C ARG A 62 -19.82 11.57 2.41
N GLU A 63 -19.19 12.72 2.60
CA GLU A 63 -19.16 13.80 1.60
C GLU A 63 -18.15 13.55 0.48
N ARG A 64 -17.19 12.64 0.68
CA ARG A 64 -16.08 12.41 -0.25
C ARG A 64 -16.14 10.99 -0.83
N PRO A 65 -16.53 10.82 -2.10
CA PRO A 65 -16.70 9.50 -2.72
C PRO A 65 -15.45 8.60 -2.60
N ALA A 66 -14.26 9.18 -2.74
CA ALA A 66 -12.99 8.42 -2.63
C ALA A 66 -12.75 7.87 -1.21
N LEU A 67 -13.30 8.51 -0.17
CA LEU A 67 -13.21 8.00 1.21
C LEU A 67 -14.34 6.99 1.48
N ALA A 68 -15.55 7.27 1.01
CA ALA A 68 -16.71 6.37 1.13
C ALA A 68 -16.45 5.00 0.49
N GLU A 69 -15.75 4.94 -0.65
CA GLU A 69 -15.38 3.68 -1.31
C GLU A 69 -14.42 2.82 -0.45
N LEU A 70 -13.58 3.47 0.37
CA LEU A 70 -12.52 2.81 1.13
C LEU A 70 -12.89 2.51 2.58
N ALA A 71 -13.77 3.31 3.19
CA ALA A 71 -14.20 3.17 4.57
C ALA A 71 -14.83 1.80 4.93
N PRO A 72 -15.48 1.07 4.01
CA PRO A 72 -15.96 -0.30 4.27
C PRO A 72 -14.84 -1.30 4.62
N GLN A 73 -13.58 -0.99 4.30
CA GLN A 73 -12.42 -1.83 4.60
C GLN A 73 -11.87 -1.48 5.99
N PRO A 74 -11.98 -2.36 7.01
CA PRO A 74 -11.67 -2.00 8.41
C PRO A 74 -10.25 -1.48 8.63
N LEU A 75 -9.26 -1.98 7.89
CA LEU A 75 -7.89 -1.44 7.99
C LEU A 75 -7.81 0.01 7.51
N LEU A 76 -8.39 0.32 6.35
CA LEU A 76 -8.36 1.69 5.81
C LEU A 76 -9.14 2.64 6.69
N LEU A 77 -10.29 2.21 7.23
CA LEU A 77 -11.04 3.00 8.20
C LEU A 77 -10.23 3.28 9.47
N THR A 78 -9.49 2.27 9.96
CA THR A 78 -8.57 2.45 11.09
C THR A 78 -7.46 3.46 10.76
N MET A 79 -6.86 3.38 9.57
CA MET A 79 -5.84 4.34 9.15
C MET A 79 -6.41 5.76 9.04
N MET A 80 -7.59 5.92 8.43
CA MET A 80 -8.28 7.19 8.34
C MET A 80 -8.53 7.78 9.73
N ALA A 81 -8.98 6.97 10.69
CA ALA A 81 -9.20 7.41 12.07
C ALA A 81 -7.90 7.90 12.74
N ILE A 82 -6.79 7.16 12.60
CA ILE A 82 -5.50 7.56 13.17
C ILE A 82 -4.97 8.84 12.53
N ILE A 83 -5.02 8.93 11.20
CA ILE A 83 -4.56 10.10 10.45
C ILE A 83 -5.39 11.32 10.86
N HIS A 84 -6.73 11.19 10.81
CA HIS A 84 -7.63 12.29 11.13
C HIS A 84 -7.48 12.75 12.58
N ALA A 85 -7.36 11.83 13.54
CA ALA A 85 -7.11 12.19 14.93
C ALA A 85 -5.78 12.94 15.13
N GLY A 86 -4.77 12.64 14.33
CA GLY A 86 -3.45 13.25 14.44
C GLY A 86 -3.26 14.59 13.73
N LYS A 87 -4.11 14.96 12.75
CA LYS A 87 -3.97 16.21 11.98
C LYS A 87 -5.28 16.92 11.58
N ASN A 88 -6.44 16.41 12.01
CA ASN A 88 -7.77 16.92 11.70
C ASN A 88 -8.07 17.13 10.21
N THR A 89 -7.48 16.30 9.35
CA THR A 89 -7.73 16.33 7.90
C THR A 89 -7.38 14.99 7.27
N LEU A 90 -7.98 14.70 6.12
CA LEU A 90 -7.68 13.54 5.29
C LEU A 90 -7.44 14.01 3.86
N ALA A 91 -6.55 13.33 3.17
CA ALA A 91 -6.36 13.54 1.75
C ALA A 91 -7.67 13.33 0.97
N ALA A 92 -7.96 14.23 0.02
CA ALA A 92 -9.18 14.15 -0.79
C ALA A 92 -9.10 13.07 -1.89
N ALA A 93 -7.89 12.65 -2.29
CA ALA A 93 -7.67 11.67 -3.35
C ALA A 93 -7.24 10.32 -2.76
N ARG A 94 -7.79 9.23 -3.32
CA ARG A 94 -7.47 7.84 -2.95
C ARG A 94 -5.95 7.56 -2.91
N ALA A 95 -5.23 7.98 -3.94
CA ALA A 95 -3.79 7.76 -4.04
C ALA A 95 -3.00 8.50 -2.94
N LEU A 96 -3.38 9.73 -2.59
CA LEU A 96 -2.75 10.46 -1.49
C LEU A 96 -3.06 9.82 -0.13
N LEU A 97 -4.28 9.31 0.05
CA LEU A 97 -4.62 8.58 1.27
C LEU A 97 -3.79 7.30 1.41
N TYR A 98 -3.56 6.56 0.31
CA TYR A 98 -2.68 5.39 0.35
C TYR A 98 -1.24 5.74 0.71
N ASP A 99 -0.67 6.81 0.16
CA ASP A 99 0.65 7.32 0.56
C ASP A 99 0.70 7.59 2.07
N GLU A 100 -0.31 8.27 2.61
CA GLU A 100 -0.39 8.57 4.04
C GLU A 100 -0.52 7.31 4.90
N CYS A 101 -1.36 6.35 4.49
CA CYS A 101 -1.54 5.08 5.17
C CYS A 101 -0.23 4.28 5.19
N ILE A 102 0.46 4.18 4.06
CA ILE A 102 1.73 3.44 3.94
C ILE A 102 2.80 4.11 4.79
N ARG A 103 2.93 5.44 4.74
CA ARG A 103 3.90 6.17 5.58
C ARG A 103 3.61 6.00 7.07
N LEU A 104 2.33 5.98 7.45
CA LEU A 104 1.93 5.70 8.82
C LEU A 104 2.34 4.29 9.23
N LEU A 105 2.07 3.27 8.40
CA LEU A 105 2.47 1.89 8.66
C LEU A 105 3.99 1.75 8.76
N LEU A 106 4.74 2.42 7.89
CA LEU A 106 6.21 2.36 7.89
C LEU A 106 6.85 3.03 9.11
N LEU A 107 6.32 4.17 9.55
CA LEU A 107 7.02 5.04 10.51
C LEU A 107 6.41 5.07 11.91
N ARG A 108 5.11 4.80 12.04
CA ARG A 108 4.35 5.12 13.25
C ARG A 108 3.58 3.92 13.82
N TRP A 109 3.42 2.84 13.06
CA TRP A 109 2.62 1.72 13.50
C TRP A 109 3.34 0.87 14.55
N ARG A 110 2.72 0.76 15.73
CA ARG A 110 3.21 0.03 16.92
C ARG A 110 4.62 0.44 17.38
N LYS A 111 4.86 1.75 17.57
CA LYS A 111 5.89 2.17 18.55
C LYS A 111 5.44 1.72 19.94
N GLU A 112 5.98 0.61 20.43
CA GLU A 112 5.92 0.31 21.86
C GLU A 112 6.67 1.42 22.62
N PRO A 113 6.15 1.88 23.78
CA PRO A 113 6.83 2.89 24.57
C PRO A 113 8.30 2.51 24.82
N GLY A 114 9.24 3.37 24.40
CA GLY A 114 10.67 3.18 24.59
C GLY A 114 11.41 2.40 23.49
N GLN A 115 10.73 1.92 22.44
CA GLN A 115 11.43 1.29 21.30
C GLN A 115 11.65 2.27 20.13
N PRO A 116 12.83 2.23 19.49
CA PRO A 116 13.10 3.02 18.29
C PRO A 116 12.18 2.58 17.13
N ASP A 117 11.80 3.50 16.24
CA ASP A 117 11.23 3.05 14.95
C ASP A 117 12.31 2.42 14.07
N VAL A 118 11.88 1.92 12.91
CA VAL A 118 12.78 1.29 11.94
C VAL A 118 13.90 2.24 11.50
N LEU A 119 13.65 3.55 11.33
CA LEU A 119 14.68 4.50 10.89
C LEU A 119 15.69 4.74 12.01
N ASP A 120 15.22 4.94 13.23
CA ASP A 120 16.06 5.08 14.42
C ASP A 120 16.91 3.81 14.65
N ALA A 121 16.30 2.63 14.48
CA ALA A 121 16.96 1.34 14.67
C ALA A 121 18.05 1.06 13.64
N LEU A 122 17.93 1.59 12.42
CA LEU A 122 18.93 1.46 11.37
C LEU A 122 20.23 2.20 11.69
N LYS A 123 20.19 3.24 12.53
CA LYS A 123 21.35 4.09 12.88
C LYS A 123 22.09 4.58 11.62
N LEU A 124 21.33 4.95 10.59
CA LEU A 124 21.80 5.51 9.33
C LEU A 124 21.19 6.91 9.14
N PRO A 125 21.86 7.98 9.61
CA PRO A 125 21.32 9.35 9.56
C PRO A 125 20.96 9.82 8.15
N GLN A 126 21.65 9.29 7.14
CA GLN A 126 21.45 9.60 5.73
C GLN A 126 20.34 8.77 5.06
N PHE A 127 19.78 7.76 5.75
CA PHE A 127 18.69 6.93 5.26
C PHE A 127 17.37 7.42 5.87
N GLY A 128 16.52 8.00 5.02
CA GLY A 128 15.28 8.64 5.45
C GLY A 128 14.01 7.85 5.12
N ALA A 129 12.87 8.41 5.55
CA ALA A 129 11.55 7.89 5.23
C ALA A 129 11.29 7.76 3.72
N ASP A 130 11.83 8.66 2.89
CA ASP A 130 11.69 8.56 1.43
C ASP A 130 12.53 7.42 0.84
N ASP A 131 13.67 7.06 1.44
CA ASP A 131 14.48 5.93 1.00
C ASP A 131 13.81 4.60 1.37
N LEU A 132 13.22 4.53 2.57
CA LEU A 132 12.36 3.42 2.96
C LEU A 132 11.14 3.31 2.03
N MET A 133 10.52 4.43 1.66
CA MET A 133 9.41 4.45 0.71
C MET A 133 9.82 3.95 -0.68
N LYS A 134 10.98 4.38 -1.21
CA LYS A 134 11.53 3.89 -2.49
C LYS A 134 11.80 2.40 -2.46
N MET A 135 12.38 1.91 -1.37
CA MET A 135 12.66 0.49 -1.14
C MET A 135 11.35 -0.32 -1.16
N MET A 136 10.32 0.15 -0.44
CA MET A 136 9.00 -0.49 -0.47
C MET A 136 8.32 -0.40 -1.84
N ALA A 137 8.48 0.72 -2.54
CA ALA A 137 7.96 0.90 -3.89
C ALA A 137 8.56 -0.13 -4.85
N GLN A 138 9.87 -0.36 -4.78
CA GLN A 138 10.55 -1.40 -5.57
C GLN A 138 10.04 -2.81 -5.23
N LEU A 139 9.83 -3.13 -3.95
CA LEU A 139 9.22 -4.41 -3.56
C LEU A 139 7.78 -4.55 -4.08
N GLY A 140 6.97 -3.49 -3.98
CA GLY A 140 5.59 -3.48 -4.48
C GLY A 140 5.52 -3.68 -5.99
N PHE A 141 6.39 -3.00 -6.73
CA PHE A 141 6.56 -3.20 -8.17
C PHE A 141 6.97 -4.63 -8.51
N LEU A 142 8.01 -5.17 -7.87
CA LEU A 142 8.50 -6.52 -8.14
C LEU A 142 7.42 -7.57 -7.85
N ALA A 143 6.67 -7.40 -6.75
CA ALA A 143 5.56 -8.28 -6.45
C ALA A 143 4.50 -8.21 -7.56
N HIS A 144 4.11 -7.01 -7.96
CA HIS A 144 3.08 -6.84 -8.99
C HIS A 144 3.52 -7.34 -10.37
N ASP A 145 4.78 -7.13 -10.76
CA ASP A 145 5.35 -7.58 -12.05
C ASP A 145 5.47 -9.12 -12.15
N LYS A 146 5.55 -9.81 -11.01
CA LYS A 146 5.50 -11.27 -10.95
C LYS A 146 4.07 -11.85 -11.01
N GLN A 147 3.03 -11.02 -11.02
CA GLN A 147 1.66 -11.51 -11.16
C GLN A 147 1.43 -12.02 -12.59
N PRO A 148 0.73 -13.16 -12.77
CA PRO A 148 0.36 -13.63 -14.09
C PRO A 148 -0.49 -12.59 -14.83
N ALA A 149 -0.28 -12.44 -16.14
CA ALA A 149 -1.06 -11.50 -16.96
C ALA A 149 -2.58 -11.77 -16.90
N ASP A 150 -2.97 -13.05 -16.77
CA ASP A 150 -4.35 -13.53 -16.66
C ASP A 150 -4.83 -13.64 -15.20
N ALA A 151 -4.16 -12.96 -14.26
CA ALA A 151 -4.63 -12.88 -12.89
C ALA A 151 -5.94 -12.09 -12.85
N ASP A 152 -7.06 -12.82 -12.77
CA ASP A 152 -8.41 -12.24 -12.64
C ASP A 152 -8.44 -11.12 -11.60
N ASP A 153 -9.01 -9.99 -12.00
CA ASP A 153 -8.89 -8.68 -11.36
C ASP A 153 -9.50 -8.68 -9.94
N ARG A 154 -10.36 -9.65 -9.64
CA ARG A 154 -11.03 -9.85 -8.34
C ARG A 154 -10.15 -10.45 -7.23
N ARG A 155 -8.88 -10.78 -7.52
CA ARG A 155 -7.96 -11.44 -6.58
C ARG A 155 -7.35 -10.42 -5.62
N SER A 156 -7.86 -10.37 -4.39
CA SER A 156 -7.54 -9.34 -3.38
C SER A 156 -6.18 -9.50 -2.63
N GLU A 157 -5.25 -10.33 -3.11
CA GLU A 157 -3.95 -10.55 -2.44
C GLU A 157 -2.78 -10.10 -3.30
N GLY A 158 -1.75 -9.55 -2.64
CA GLY A 158 -0.47 -9.28 -3.28
C GLY A 158 0.22 -10.55 -3.78
N ALA A 159 1.14 -10.39 -4.72
CA ALA A 159 1.96 -11.51 -5.17
C ALA A 159 2.97 -11.90 -4.08
N ASP A 160 3.40 -13.15 -4.11
CA ASP A 160 4.44 -13.63 -3.21
C ASP A 160 5.83 -13.33 -3.81
N LEU A 161 6.71 -12.79 -2.96
CA LEU A 161 8.12 -12.54 -3.23
C LEU A 161 8.95 -13.62 -2.55
N SER A 162 9.98 -14.13 -3.22
CA SER A 162 10.93 -15.03 -2.57
C SER A 162 11.80 -14.27 -1.58
N ARG A 163 12.44 -15.00 -0.65
CA ARG A 163 13.43 -14.39 0.24
C ARG A 163 14.56 -13.70 -0.52
N GLU A 164 15.00 -14.30 -1.62
CA GLU A 164 16.06 -13.78 -2.49
C GLU A 164 15.67 -12.46 -3.14
N ASP A 165 14.43 -12.35 -3.64
CA ASP A 165 13.90 -11.11 -4.21
C ASP A 165 13.95 -9.97 -3.20
N VAL A 166 13.42 -10.22 -1.99
CA VAL A 166 13.38 -9.22 -0.93
C VAL A 166 14.79 -8.85 -0.51
N TRP A 167 15.66 -9.84 -0.32
CA TRP A 167 17.06 -9.62 0.02
C TRP A 167 17.77 -8.74 -1.01
N GLN A 168 17.63 -9.04 -2.30
CA GLN A 168 18.28 -8.32 -3.38
C GLN A 168 17.87 -6.84 -3.40
N VAL A 169 16.58 -6.53 -3.22
CA VAL A 169 16.11 -5.14 -3.17
C VAL A 169 16.68 -4.39 -1.96
N LEU A 170 16.68 -5.02 -0.78
CA LEU A 170 17.21 -4.41 0.44
C LEU A 170 18.73 -4.20 0.35
N GLU A 171 19.46 -5.19 -0.17
CA GLU A 171 20.91 -5.12 -0.37
C GLU A 171 21.29 -4.01 -1.36
N GLN A 172 20.64 -3.95 -2.53
CA GLN A 172 20.85 -2.89 -3.53
C GLN A 172 20.57 -1.49 -2.98
N THR A 173 19.68 -1.39 -2.00
CA THR A 173 19.41 -0.13 -1.31
C THR A 173 20.55 0.19 -0.34
N PHE A 174 20.89 -0.73 0.57
CA PHE A 174 21.85 -0.47 1.64
C PHE A 174 23.30 -0.39 1.17
N VAL A 175 23.68 -1.06 0.07
CA VAL A 175 25.04 -0.99 -0.48
C VAL A 175 25.46 0.44 -0.83
N ARG A 176 24.49 1.31 -1.16
CA ARG A 176 24.73 2.73 -1.45
C ARG A 176 25.12 3.55 -0.22
N TYR A 177 24.83 3.04 0.97
CA TYR A 177 25.04 3.72 2.25
C TYR A 177 26.23 3.16 3.03
N VAL A 178 26.49 1.86 2.92
CA VAL A 178 27.52 1.16 3.71
C VAL A 178 28.56 0.42 2.87
N GLY A 179 28.48 0.48 1.54
CA GLY A 179 29.33 -0.30 0.65
C GLY A 179 29.02 -1.80 0.73
N ARG A 180 30.00 -2.64 0.37
CA ARG A 180 29.88 -4.11 0.34
C ARG A 180 30.32 -4.78 1.65
N ASP A 181 30.12 -4.13 2.79
CA ASP A 181 30.33 -4.76 4.09
C ASP A 181 29.18 -5.75 4.37
N GLU A 182 29.41 -7.03 4.10
CA GLU A 182 28.40 -8.09 4.23
C GLU A 182 27.78 -8.17 5.63
N LYS A 183 28.59 -8.00 6.69
CA LYS A 183 28.09 -8.08 8.07
C LYS A 183 27.14 -6.92 8.35
N ARG A 184 27.50 -5.72 7.88
CA ARG A 184 26.67 -4.53 8.07
C ARG A 184 25.42 -4.56 7.22
N LEU A 185 25.50 -5.03 5.97
CA LEU A 185 24.34 -5.24 5.09
C LEU A 185 23.35 -6.22 5.72
N HIS A 186 23.82 -7.37 6.18
CA HIS A 186 22.97 -8.38 6.82
C HIS A 186 22.28 -7.84 8.07
N ALA A 187 23.00 -7.07 8.91
CA ALA A 187 22.41 -6.44 10.10
C ALA A 187 21.28 -5.47 9.73
N LEU A 188 21.50 -4.58 8.75
CA LEU A 188 20.50 -3.60 8.31
C LEU A 188 19.27 -4.27 7.69
N ILE A 189 19.49 -5.27 6.83
CA ILE A 189 18.42 -6.07 6.22
C ILE A 189 17.60 -6.76 7.31
N GLY A 190 18.26 -7.37 8.29
CA GLY A 190 17.60 -7.98 9.45
C GLY A 190 16.75 -7.00 10.24
N THR A 191 17.25 -5.78 10.49
CA THR A 191 16.49 -4.71 11.16
C THR A 191 15.23 -4.33 10.39
N VAL A 192 15.32 -4.12 9.07
CA VAL A 192 14.15 -3.80 8.24
C VAL A 192 13.15 -4.95 8.23
N LEU A 193 13.59 -6.19 7.99
CA LEU A 193 12.69 -7.34 7.94
C LEU A 193 11.99 -7.57 9.28
N HIS A 194 12.68 -7.37 10.41
CA HIS A 194 12.05 -7.44 11.73
C HIS A 194 10.99 -6.35 11.92
N GLY A 195 11.27 -5.11 11.48
CA GLY A 195 10.32 -3.99 11.55
C GLY A 195 9.11 -4.16 10.63
N LEU A 196 9.33 -4.58 9.39
CA LEU A 196 8.27 -4.75 8.38
C LEU A 196 7.43 -6.01 8.63
N ALA A 197 8.07 -7.19 8.70
CA ALA A 197 7.39 -8.48 8.78
C ALA A 197 6.77 -8.78 10.14
N GLY A 198 7.29 -8.18 11.21
CA GLY A 198 6.81 -8.44 12.56
C GLY A 198 5.77 -7.46 13.08
N ARG A 199 5.70 -6.23 12.56
CA ARG A 199 5.05 -5.12 13.31
C ARG A 199 4.06 -4.30 12.52
N ASN A 200 4.36 -3.91 11.27
CA ASN A 200 3.50 -2.98 10.53
C ASN A 200 2.45 -3.61 9.63
N GLY A 201 2.59 -4.90 9.30
CA GLY A 201 1.63 -5.60 8.45
C GLY A 201 1.60 -5.09 7.01
N LEU A 202 2.61 -4.35 6.54
CA LEU A 202 2.70 -3.91 5.14
C LEU A 202 3.35 -4.98 4.26
N LEU A 203 4.36 -5.68 4.77
CA LEU A 203 4.97 -6.86 4.14
C LEU A 203 5.01 -7.95 5.18
N VAL A 204 4.45 -9.12 4.90
CA VAL A 204 4.30 -10.21 5.88
C VAL A 204 5.03 -11.45 5.38
N LYS A 205 5.78 -12.10 6.28
CA LYS A 205 6.38 -13.42 6.01
C LYS A 205 5.28 -14.48 5.98
N ARG A 206 5.21 -15.27 4.90
CA ARG A 206 4.35 -16.44 4.78
C ARG A 206 4.96 -17.61 5.55
N ASN A 207 4.10 -18.42 6.17
CA ASN A 207 4.51 -19.72 6.70
C ASN A 207 4.55 -20.73 5.55
N SER A 208 5.51 -20.57 4.64
CA SER A 208 5.73 -21.42 3.48
C SER A 208 7.18 -21.91 3.44
N GLU A 209 7.38 -23.06 2.81
CA GLU A 209 8.69 -23.58 2.44
C GLU A 209 8.74 -23.69 0.90
N PRO A 210 9.62 -22.94 0.21
CA PRO A 210 10.60 -22.00 0.75
C PRO A 210 9.97 -20.72 1.34
N GLU A 211 10.77 -19.97 2.11
CA GLU A 211 10.38 -18.70 2.74
C GLU A 211 9.92 -17.66 1.70
N GLN A 212 8.74 -17.09 1.91
CA GLN A 212 8.13 -16.09 1.04
C GLN A 212 7.60 -14.90 1.83
N TYR A 213 7.45 -13.76 1.15
CA TYR A 213 6.87 -12.54 1.67
C TYR A 213 5.73 -12.06 0.78
N THR A 214 4.74 -11.38 1.37
CA THR A 214 3.56 -10.92 0.62
C THR A 214 3.07 -9.58 1.14
N PHE A 215 2.51 -8.76 0.27
CA PHE A 215 1.70 -7.61 0.67
C PHE A 215 0.29 -8.10 1.02
N PRO A 216 -0.18 -7.98 2.28
CA PRO A 216 -1.51 -8.46 2.65
C PRO A 216 -2.63 -7.61 2.03
N HIS A 217 -2.32 -6.40 1.57
CA HIS A 217 -3.24 -5.51 0.89
C HIS A 217 -2.76 -5.22 -0.54
N ARG A 218 -3.50 -5.74 -1.52
CA ARG A 218 -3.20 -5.53 -2.95
C ARG A 218 -3.19 -4.04 -3.31
N THR A 219 -4.09 -3.24 -2.77
CA THR A 219 -4.15 -1.79 -3.02
C THR A 219 -2.87 -1.05 -2.60
N PHE A 220 -2.24 -1.46 -1.49
CA PHE A 220 -0.93 -0.91 -1.11
C PHE A 220 0.18 -1.39 -2.03
N GLN A 221 0.16 -2.65 -2.47
CA GLN A 221 1.09 -3.14 -3.48
C GLN A 221 0.97 -2.35 -4.79
N GLU A 222 -0.26 -2.11 -5.25
CA GLU A 222 -0.54 -1.38 -6.49
C GLU A 222 -0.09 0.08 -6.40
N PHE A 223 -0.38 0.74 -5.28
CA PHE A 223 0.12 2.09 -5.04
C PHE A 223 1.66 2.14 -5.05
N LEU A 224 2.31 1.21 -4.34
CA LEU A 224 3.77 1.12 -4.28
C LEU A 224 4.39 0.83 -5.65
N ALA A 225 3.78 -0.04 -6.45
CA ALA A 225 4.18 -0.31 -7.82
C ALA A 225 4.09 0.95 -8.70
N GLY A 226 3.01 1.72 -8.55
CA GLY A 226 2.83 2.99 -9.26
C GLY A 226 3.86 4.05 -8.84
N ASP A 227 4.14 4.15 -7.54
CA ASP A 227 5.17 5.06 -7.03
C ASP A 227 6.57 4.68 -7.55
N HIS A 228 6.86 3.39 -7.72
CA HIS A 228 8.11 2.94 -8.36
C HIS A 228 8.20 3.38 -9.82
N ILE A 229 7.16 3.13 -10.62
CA ILE A 229 7.14 3.52 -12.04
C ILE A 229 7.41 5.02 -12.17
N ARG A 230 6.66 5.83 -11.43
CA ARG A 230 6.77 7.30 -11.47
C ARG A 230 8.17 7.83 -11.15
N ARG A 231 8.85 7.18 -10.20
CA ARG A 231 10.21 7.55 -9.76
C ARG A 231 11.29 7.05 -10.72
N ASN A 232 10.97 6.12 -11.62
CA ASN A 232 11.90 5.56 -12.58
C ASN A 232 12.32 6.61 -13.62
N ALA A 233 13.59 6.57 -14.06
CA ALA A 233 14.09 7.47 -15.10
C ALA A 233 13.41 7.19 -16.46
N GLU A 234 13.08 5.93 -16.74
CA GLU A 234 12.37 5.48 -17.93
C GLU A 234 10.84 5.34 -17.68
N TYR A 235 10.26 6.17 -16.81
CA TYR A 235 8.86 6.04 -16.37
C TYR A 235 7.86 5.87 -17.54
N LEU A 236 8.04 6.62 -18.64
CA LEU A 236 7.14 6.59 -19.78
C LEU A 236 7.15 5.22 -20.46
N LYS A 237 8.34 4.68 -20.72
CA LYS A 237 8.52 3.37 -21.33
C LYS A 237 7.94 2.29 -20.42
N LEU A 238 8.30 2.33 -19.14
CA LEU A 238 7.82 1.34 -18.17
C LEU A 238 6.29 1.36 -18.05
N ALA A 239 5.67 2.54 -18.00
CA ALA A 239 4.22 2.66 -17.99
C ALA A 239 3.56 2.15 -19.29
N LEU A 240 4.14 2.45 -20.45
CA LEU A 240 3.61 2.03 -21.75
C LEU A 240 3.77 0.53 -22.02
N ASP A 241 4.81 -0.11 -21.48
CA ASP A 241 5.02 -1.55 -21.58
C ASP A 241 4.00 -2.32 -20.73
N ARG A 242 3.52 -1.71 -19.64
CA ARG A 242 2.56 -2.33 -18.70
C ARG A 242 1.11 -1.99 -19.01
N ALA A 243 0.84 -0.88 -19.69
CA ALA A 243 -0.51 -0.42 -20.01
C ALA A 243 -1.43 -1.46 -20.72
N PRO A 244 -0.92 -2.36 -21.58
CA PRO A 244 -1.76 -3.41 -22.18
C PRO A 244 -2.18 -4.52 -21.20
N LEU A 245 -1.55 -4.60 -20.03
CA LEU A 245 -1.79 -5.66 -19.05
C LEU A 245 -2.90 -5.24 -18.08
N ALA A 246 -4.03 -5.94 -18.10
CA ALA A 246 -5.22 -5.57 -17.32
C ALA A 246 -4.94 -5.35 -15.82
N HIS A 247 -4.14 -6.23 -15.20
CA HIS A 247 -3.81 -6.13 -13.77
C HIS A 247 -3.01 -4.87 -13.40
N TRP A 248 -2.37 -4.18 -14.36
CA TRP A 248 -1.65 -2.91 -14.14
C TRP A 248 -2.53 -1.67 -14.25
N GLN A 249 -3.80 -1.81 -14.64
CA GLN A 249 -4.70 -0.68 -14.85
C GLN A 249 -4.81 0.19 -13.59
N GLU A 250 -5.14 -0.42 -12.45
CA GLU A 250 -5.27 0.26 -11.17
C GLU A 250 -3.95 0.91 -10.72
N VAL A 251 -2.81 0.23 -10.94
CA VAL A 251 -1.47 0.78 -10.66
C VAL A 251 -1.24 2.10 -11.39
N LEU A 252 -1.53 2.12 -12.69
CA LEU A 252 -1.32 3.30 -13.53
C LEU A 252 -2.31 4.41 -13.19
N VAL A 253 -3.56 4.08 -12.83
CA VAL A 253 -4.56 5.06 -12.36
C VAL A 253 -4.14 5.71 -11.04
N LEU A 254 -3.67 4.91 -10.07
CA LEU A 254 -3.18 5.41 -8.78
C LEU A 254 -1.94 6.29 -8.96
N MET A 255 -1.02 5.88 -9.83
CA MET A 255 0.18 6.63 -10.18
C MET A 255 -0.17 8.04 -10.68
N VAL A 256 -1.07 8.16 -11.66
CA VAL A 256 -1.51 9.45 -12.20
C VAL A 256 -2.23 10.28 -11.16
N GLY A 257 -3.15 9.65 -10.42
CA GLY A 257 -3.91 10.32 -9.37
C GLY A 257 -2.99 10.94 -8.31
N TYR A 258 -1.89 10.26 -7.97
CA TYR A 258 -0.87 10.80 -7.07
C TYR A 258 -0.10 11.96 -7.70
N GLN A 259 0.34 11.82 -8.95
CA GLN A 259 1.11 12.86 -9.66
C GLN A 259 0.34 14.16 -9.83
N ALA A 260 -0.91 14.07 -10.27
CA ALA A 260 -1.79 15.21 -10.49
C ALA A 260 -1.92 16.07 -9.24
N ARG A 261 -1.98 15.44 -8.06
CA ARG A 261 -2.22 16.11 -6.78
C ARG A 261 -0.94 16.56 -6.07
N THR A 262 0.21 16.00 -6.41
CA THR A 262 1.53 16.39 -5.88
C THR A 262 2.26 17.41 -6.77
N GLY A 263 1.65 17.82 -7.89
CA GLY A 263 2.24 18.76 -8.84
C GLY A 263 3.40 18.18 -9.65
N ALA A 264 3.63 16.87 -9.56
CA ALA A 264 4.72 16.20 -10.24
C ALA A 264 4.38 15.96 -11.72
N ARG A 265 5.12 16.64 -12.62
CA ARG A 265 5.25 16.26 -14.04
C ARG A 265 3.92 16.20 -14.84
N LEU A 266 3.07 17.23 -14.74
CA LEU A 266 1.84 17.32 -15.56
C LEU A 266 2.09 17.12 -17.06
N ALA A 267 3.17 17.71 -17.60
CA ALA A 267 3.56 17.53 -19.00
C ALA A 267 3.82 16.06 -19.36
N ALA A 268 4.50 15.35 -18.46
CA ALA A 268 4.84 13.95 -18.63
C ALA A 268 3.58 13.04 -18.58
N GLU A 269 2.60 13.40 -17.74
CA GLU A 269 1.29 12.72 -17.73
C GLU A 269 0.49 12.98 -19.01
N LEU A 270 0.49 14.21 -19.52
CA LEU A 270 -0.16 14.52 -20.79
C LEU A 270 0.49 13.77 -21.95
N ASP A 271 1.81 13.62 -21.94
CA ASP A 271 2.53 12.84 -22.95
C ASP A 271 2.17 11.36 -22.87
N LEU A 272 2.06 10.78 -21.67
CA LEU A 272 1.63 9.40 -21.50
C LEU A 272 0.17 9.19 -21.93
N ILE A 273 -0.75 10.10 -21.60
CA ILE A 273 -2.14 10.06 -22.09
C ILE A 273 -2.18 10.13 -23.62
N ARG A 274 -1.43 11.05 -24.24
CA ARG A 274 -1.33 11.15 -25.71
C ARG A 274 -0.82 9.87 -26.35
N ASN A 275 0.20 9.24 -25.77
CA ASN A 275 0.75 7.99 -26.27
C ASN A 275 -0.26 6.85 -26.16
N LEU A 276 -1.03 6.75 -25.07
CA LEU A 276 -2.07 5.72 -24.91
C LEU A 276 -3.24 5.91 -25.88
N LEU A 277 -3.63 7.16 -26.18
CA LEU A 277 -4.69 7.46 -27.14
C LEU A 277 -4.37 6.98 -28.56
N ALA A 278 -3.09 6.88 -28.91
CA ALA A 278 -2.64 6.41 -30.22
C ALA A 278 -2.55 4.87 -30.34
N ARG A 279 -2.95 4.12 -29.30
CA ARG A 279 -2.78 2.66 -29.22
C ARG A 279 -4.12 1.91 -29.19
N SER A 280 -4.15 0.71 -28.60
CA SER A 280 -5.31 -0.18 -28.62
C SER A 280 -6.55 0.43 -27.93
N PRO A 281 -7.77 -0.04 -28.24
CA PRO A 281 -8.99 0.44 -27.57
C PRO A 281 -8.94 0.33 -26.04
N ALA A 282 -8.33 -0.72 -25.49
CA ALA A 282 -8.16 -0.87 -24.04
C ALA A 282 -7.24 0.22 -23.46
N GLU A 283 -6.15 0.54 -24.14
CA GLU A 283 -5.24 1.63 -23.74
C GLU A 283 -5.90 3.01 -23.87
N GLN A 284 -6.81 3.20 -24.83
CA GLN A 284 -7.61 4.41 -24.97
C GLN A 284 -8.60 4.59 -23.80
N VAL A 285 -9.24 3.51 -23.34
CA VAL A 285 -10.09 3.54 -22.13
C VAL A 285 -9.26 3.95 -20.92
N LEU A 286 -8.08 3.34 -20.73
CA LEU A 286 -7.15 3.71 -19.68
C LEU A 286 -6.73 5.20 -19.79
N ALA A 287 -6.49 5.72 -20.99
CA ALA A 287 -6.20 7.13 -21.20
C ALA A 287 -7.35 8.03 -20.71
N GLY A 288 -8.61 7.65 -20.98
CA GLY A 288 -9.80 8.34 -20.51
C GLY A 288 -9.92 8.35 -18.98
N GLU A 289 -9.74 7.18 -18.35
CA GLU A 289 -9.74 7.06 -16.89
C GLU A 289 -8.66 7.92 -16.25
N ARG A 290 -7.44 7.90 -16.79
CA ARG A 290 -6.32 8.72 -16.31
C ARG A 290 -6.59 10.21 -16.48
N ALA A 291 -7.13 10.63 -17.61
CA ALA A 291 -7.51 12.02 -17.86
C ALA A 291 -8.56 12.52 -16.85
N SER A 292 -9.49 11.66 -16.41
CA SER A 292 -10.46 12.01 -15.37
C SER A 292 -9.81 12.32 -14.01
N ARG A 293 -8.65 11.71 -13.71
CA ARG A 293 -7.91 11.91 -12.46
C ARG A 293 -7.06 13.19 -12.45
N LEU A 294 -6.89 13.86 -13.59
CA LEU A 294 -6.18 15.15 -13.69
C LEU A 294 -7.05 16.35 -13.28
N ARG A 295 -8.38 16.19 -13.19
CA ARG A 295 -9.32 17.20 -12.70
C ARG A 295 -9.43 17.12 -11.17
#